data_AF-A0A1E1WN02-F1
#
_entry.id   AF-A0A1E1WN02-F1
#
_cell.length_a   1.000
_cell.length_b   1.000
_cell.length_c   1.000
_cell.angle_alpha   90.00
_cell.angle_beta   90.00
_cell.angle_gamma   90.00
#
_symmetry.space_group_name_H-M   'P 1'
#
loop_
_entity.id
_entity.type
_entity.pdbx_description
1 polymer ?
#
loop_
_entity_poly.entity_id
_entity_poly.type
_entity_poly.pdbx_seq_one_letter_code
_entity_poly.pdbx_strand_id
1 'polypeptide(L)'
;LNYRNLGPVRQPGCDYGPRPQFTPEDLCSHNRCWQLLVDSVKYPGTLLGSYARNYRTWKNYSPQERNEFVLEVGKSYKKFVSGNYYFVTKDVSPYGLGKNGL
;
A
#
# COMPACT_ATOMS: atom_id res chain seq x y z
N LEU A 1 1.74 4.26 2.25
CA LEU A 1 2.04 5.25 1.16
C LEU A 1 3.54 5.27 0.97
N ASN A 2 4.02 4.61 -0.09
CA ASN A 2 5.44 4.36 -0.32
C ASN A 2 6.17 5.67 -0.70
N TYR A 3 7.31 5.97 -0.08
CA TYR A 3 8.15 7.14 -0.39
C TYR A 3 9.47 6.74 -1.08
N ARG A 4 9.66 7.34 -2.28
CA ARG A 4 10.86 7.70 -3.06
C ARG A 4 11.97 6.69 -3.38
N ASN A 5 12.22 6.53 -4.69
CA ASN A 5 13.39 7.09 -5.38
C ASN A 5 13.07 7.29 -6.88
N LEU A 6 13.17 8.54 -7.36
CA LEU A 6 13.01 9.00 -8.77
C LEU A 6 11.70 8.58 -9.49
N GLY A 7 10.65 9.39 -9.32
CA GLY A 7 9.40 9.30 -10.11
C GLY A 7 8.12 9.19 -9.26
N PRO A 8 6.93 9.45 -9.84
CA PRO A 8 5.65 9.27 -9.17
C PRO A 8 5.42 7.80 -8.82
N VAL A 9 4.95 7.54 -7.59
CA VAL A 9 4.63 6.18 -7.14
C VAL A 9 3.38 5.69 -7.85
N ARG A 10 3.59 4.68 -8.67
CA ARG A 10 2.59 4.09 -9.56
C ARG A 10 1.67 3.15 -8.79
N GLN A 11 0.39 3.48 -8.70
CA GLN A 11 -0.61 2.57 -8.14
C GLN A 11 -1.07 1.57 -9.21
N PRO A 12 -1.19 0.27 -8.89
CA PRO A 12 -1.76 -0.71 -9.80
C PRO A 12 -3.15 -0.25 -10.29
N GLY A 13 -3.42 -0.44 -11.59
CA GLY A 13 -4.70 -0.07 -12.22
C GLY A 13 -4.82 1.39 -12.68
N CYS A 14 -3.82 2.23 -12.40
CA CYS A 14 -3.78 3.59 -12.93
C CYS A 14 -2.95 3.65 -14.22
N ASP A 15 -3.41 4.40 -15.21
CA ASP A 15 -2.69 4.66 -16.46
C ASP A 15 -1.67 5.81 -16.28
N TYR A 16 -0.66 5.86 -17.15
CA TYR A 16 0.49 6.77 -17.06
C TYR A 16 0.74 7.60 -18.34
N GLY A 17 -0.22 7.60 -19.27
CA GLY A 17 -0.18 8.48 -20.44
C GLY A 17 -0.40 9.96 -20.08
N PRO A 18 -0.02 10.90 -20.98
CA PRO A 18 -0.38 12.31 -20.81
C PRO A 18 -1.91 12.45 -20.78
N ARG A 19 -2.42 12.99 -19.67
CA ARG A 19 -3.84 13.27 -19.44
C ARG A 19 -3.98 14.77 -19.15
N PRO A 20 -5.13 15.38 -19.48
CA PRO A 20 -5.44 16.71 -18.94
C PRO A 20 -5.35 16.68 -17.41
N GLN A 21 -4.88 17.77 -16.81
CA GLN A 21 -4.75 17.86 -15.35
C GLN A 21 -6.12 17.71 -14.69
N PHE A 22 -6.13 17.05 -13.53
CA PHE A 22 -7.32 16.85 -12.69
C PHE A 22 -8.44 16.00 -13.31
N THR A 23 -8.18 15.24 -14.38
CA THR A 23 -9.15 14.23 -14.82
C THR A 23 -9.16 13.05 -13.85
N PRO A 24 -10.23 12.23 -13.82
CA PRO A 24 -10.27 11.02 -13.00
C PRO A 24 -9.05 10.09 -13.20
N GLU A 25 -8.52 10.03 -14.42
CA GLU A 25 -7.37 9.19 -14.73
C GLU A 25 -6.05 9.79 -14.24
N ASP A 26 -5.87 11.11 -14.38
CA ASP A 26 -4.72 11.83 -13.81
C ASP A 26 -4.69 11.69 -12.28
N LEU A 27 -5.86 11.79 -11.65
CA LEU A 27 -6.01 11.67 -10.19
C LEU A 27 -6.06 10.23 -9.69
N CYS A 28 -5.99 9.21 -10.55
CA CYS A 28 -6.17 7.81 -10.14
C CYS A 28 -5.21 7.39 -9.02
N SER A 29 -3.91 7.65 -9.18
CA SER A 29 -2.91 7.28 -8.16
C SER A 29 -3.04 8.11 -6.89
N HIS A 30 -3.46 9.38 -7.02
CA HIS A 30 -3.72 10.26 -5.89
C HIS A 30 -4.91 9.75 -5.06
N ASN A 31 -6.02 9.43 -5.72
CA ASN A 31 -7.25 8.95 -5.11
C ASN A 31 -7.11 7.58 -4.44
N ARG A 32 -6.10 6.79 -4.82
CA ARG A 32 -5.89 5.47 -4.21
C ARG A 32 -5.69 5.54 -2.70
N CYS A 33 -5.16 6.63 -2.14
CA CYS A 33 -4.94 6.73 -0.70
C CYS A 33 -6.24 6.60 0.12
N TRP A 34 -7.27 7.37 -0.22
CA TRP A 34 -8.55 7.32 0.47
C TRP A 34 -9.35 6.07 0.08
N GLN A 35 -9.19 5.58 -1.16
CA GLN A 35 -9.81 4.33 -1.60
C GLN A 35 -9.33 3.15 -0.76
N LEU A 36 -8.02 3.03 -0.49
CA LEU A 36 -7.47 1.99 0.38
C LEU A 36 -7.98 2.10 1.81
N LEU A 37 -8.19 3.31 2.33
CA LEU A 37 -8.79 3.51 3.65
C LEU A 37 -10.24 3.01 3.67
N VAL A 38 -11.06 3.38 2.69
CA VAL A 38 -12.44 2.89 2.56
C VAL A 38 -12.47 1.36 2.42
N ASP A 39 -11.59 0.81 1.59
CA ASP A 39 -11.48 -0.62 1.35
C ASP A 39 -11.06 -1.39 2.63
N SER A 40 -10.19 -0.81 3.46
CA SER A 40 -9.78 -1.41 4.75
C SER A 40 -10.93 -1.54 5.74
N VAL A 41 -11.89 -0.61 5.71
CA VAL A 41 -13.10 -0.68 6.54
C VAL A 41 -14.08 -1.71 6.01
N LYS A 42 -14.23 -1.80 4.68
CA LYS A 42 -15.17 -2.72 4.03
C LYS A 42 -14.68 -4.18 4.02
N TYR A 43 -13.37 -4.38 3.92
CA TYR A 43 -12.71 -5.69 3.79
C TYR A 43 -11.59 -5.84 4.84
N PRO A 44 -11.96 -6.01 6.13
CA PRO A 44 -10.98 -6.11 7.20
C PRO A 44 -10.04 -7.31 7.01
N GLY A 45 -8.79 -7.15 7.42
CA GLY A 45 -7.73 -8.15 7.35
C GLY A 45 -7.09 -8.33 5.97
N THR A 46 -7.53 -7.59 4.95
CA THR A 46 -7.02 -7.74 3.58
C THR A 46 -5.85 -6.80 3.27
N LEU A 47 -5.77 -5.64 3.94
CA LEU A 47 -4.68 -4.68 3.76
C LEU A 47 -3.73 -4.76 4.95
N LEU A 48 -2.67 -5.54 4.79
CA LEU A 48 -1.65 -5.79 5.79
C LEU A 48 -0.33 -5.15 5.37
N GLY A 49 0.29 -4.37 6.25
CA GLY A 49 1.61 -3.76 6.05
C GLY A 49 2.67 -4.40 6.93
N SER A 50 3.83 -4.69 6.36
CA SER A 50 5.01 -5.19 7.07
C SER A 50 5.99 -4.07 7.36
N TYR A 51 6.53 -4.02 8.59
CA TYR A 51 7.55 -3.05 8.97
C TYR A 51 8.87 -3.30 8.23
N ALA A 52 9.50 -2.24 7.72
CA ALA A 52 10.91 -2.27 7.32
C ALA A 52 11.54 -0.87 7.39
N ARG A 53 12.88 -0.81 7.35
CA ARG A 53 13.59 0.49 7.34
C ARG A 53 13.34 1.29 6.06
N ASN A 54 13.29 0.60 4.92
CA ASN A 54 13.04 1.20 3.60
C ASN A 54 12.47 0.15 2.63
N TYR A 55 11.92 0.60 1.50
CA TYR A 55 11.31 -0.29 0.50
C TYR A 55 12.29 -1.30 -0.12
N ARG A 56 13.55 -0.90 -0.35
CA ARG A 56 14.57 -1.78 -0.92
C ARG A 56 14.84 -2.97 0.00
N THR A 57 14.92 -2.73 1.30
CA THR A 57 15.04 -3.77 2.32
C THR A 57 13.81 -4.66 2.32
N TRP A 58 12.60 -4.09 2.41
CA TRP A 58 11.36 -4.87 2.41
C TRP A 58 11.19 -5.77 1.19
N LYS A 59 11.51 -5.26 0.01
CA LYS A 59 11.43 -6.02 -1.25
C LYS A 59 12.28 -7.29 -1.22
N ASN A 60 13.41 -7.26 -0.51
CA ASN A 60 14.36 -8.37 -0.42
C ASN A 60 14.15 -9.26 0.81
N TYR A 61 13.19 -8.95 1.68
CA TYR A 61 12.84 -9.81 2.80
C TYR A 61 12.32 -11.17 2.34
N SER A 62 12.71 -12.21 3.07
CA SER A 62 12.08 -13.52 3.05
C SER A 62 10.62 -13.44 3.49
N PRO A 63 9.79 -14.45 3.17
CA PRO A 63 8.43 -14.54 3.67
C PRO A 63 8.37 -14.46 5.21
N GLN A 64 9.33 -15.04 5.91
CA GLN A 64 9.41 -15.01 7.37
C GLN A 64 9.60 -13.58 7.89
N GLU A 65 10.59 -12.86 7.38
CA GLU A 65 10.87 -11.46 7.74
C GLU A 65 9.65 -10.55 7.48
N ARG A 66 8.96 -10.75 6.34
CA ARG A 66 7.73 -9.99 6.01
C ARG A 66 6.60 -10.22 7.01
N ASN A 67 6.58 -11.35 7.70
CA ASN A 67 5.55 -11.71 8.68
C ASN A 67 5.94 -11.38 10.14
N GLU A 68 7.16 -10.91 10.41
CA GLU A 68 7.62 -10.65 11.79
C GLU A 68 6.82 -9.55 12.50
N PHE A 69 6.55 -8.45 11.80
CA PHE A 69 5.80 -7.33 12.37
C PHE A 69 4.82 -6.75 11.35
N VAL A 70 3.56 -7.13 11.49
CA VAL A 70 2.48 -6.79 10.55
C VAL A 70 1.39 -5.99 11.24
N LEU A 71 0.95 -4.91 10.61
CA LEU A 71 -0.21 -4.13 11.03
C LEU A 71 -1.25 -4.08 9.92
N GLU A 72 -2.51 -4.00 10.31
CA GLU A 72 -3.64 -3.82 9.40
C GLU A 72 -3.89 -2.33 9.16
N VAL A 73 -4.09 -1.95 7.90
CA VAL A 73 -4.45 -0.57 7.53
C VAL A 73 -5.83 -0.23 8.11
N GLY A 74 -6.02 1.00 8.57
CA GLY A 74 -7.30 1.46 9.12
C GLY A 74 -7.58 1.04 10.56
N LYS A 75 -6.69 0.25 11.18
CA LYS A 75 -6.82 -0.21 12.57
C LYS A 75 -5.85 0.51 13.51
N SER A 76 -6.34 0.85 14.70
CA SER A 76 -5.52 1.48 15.75
C SER A 76 -4.84 0.42 16.62
N TYR A 77 -3.56 0.64 16.91
CA TYR A 77 -2.73 -0.27 17.70
C TYR A 77 -2.05 0.47 18.85
N LYS A 78 -2.12 -0.10 20.07
CA LYS A 78 -1.41 0.44 21.25
C LYS A 78 0.08 0.09 21.26
N LYS A 79 0.46 -1.02 20.62
CA LYS A 79 1.84 -1.49 20.48
C LYS A 79 2.18 -1.55 18.99
N PHE A 80 3.09 -0.69 18.54
CA PHE A 80 3.56 -0.65 17.17
C PHE A 80 5.05 -0.29 17.12
N VAL A 81 5.70 -0.61 16.00
CA VAL A 81 7.07 -0.15 15.73
C VAL A 81 6.97 1.13 14.92
N SER A 82 7.56 2.21 15.41
CA SER A 82 7.60 3.46 14.64
C SER A 82 8.42 3.27 13.37
N GLY A 83 7.89 3.69 12.23
CA GLY A 83 8.60 3.64 10.96
C GLY A 83 7.70 3.37 9.77
N ASN A 84 8.29 2.80 8.72
CA ASN A 84 7.61 2.58 7.46
C ASN A 84 7.01 1.17 7.40
N TYR A 85 5.81 1.11 6.84
CA TYR A 85 5.10 -0.12 6.56
C TYR A 85 4.84 -0.26 5.07
N TYR A 86 5.14 -1.45 4.55
CA TYR A 86 5.14 -1.74 3.14
C TYR A 86 4.20 -2.90 2.82
N PHE A 87 3.52 -2.79 1.69
CA PHE A 87 2.64 -3.80 1.15
C PHE A 87 2.39 -3.54 -0.33
N VAL A 88 1.86 -4.54 -1.03
CA VAL A 88 1.35 -4.42 -2.40
C VAL A 88 -0.16 -4.61 -2.43
N THR A 89 -0.78 -4.09 -3.48
CA THR A 89 -2.23 -4.14 -3.70
C THR A 89 -2.53 -4.65 -5.10
N LYS A 90 -3.78 -5.06 -5.33
CA LYS A 90 -4.33 -5.25 -6.66
C LYS A 90 -4.64 -3.90 -7.32
N ASP A 91 -5.02 -3.97 -8.59
CA ASP A 91 -5.46 -2.86 -9.43
C ASP A 91 -6.94 -2.47 -9.22
N VAL A 92 -7.75 -3.37 -8.68
CA VAL A 92 -9.19 -3.18 -8.42
C VAL A 92 -9.58 -3.60 -7.00
N SER A 93 -10.64 -2.99 -6.45
CA SER A 93 -11.22 -3.35 -5.15
C SER A 93 -11.85 -4.75 -5.21
N PRO A 94 -11.67 -5.62 -4.19
CA PRO A 94 -10.86 -5.38 -2.99
C PRO A 94 -9.37 -5.35 -3.30
N TYR A 95 -8.71 -4.25 -2.92
CA TYR A 95 -7.31 -3.99 -3.25
C TYR A 95 -6.37 -4.86 -2.42
N GLY A 96 -6.82 -5.25 -1.22
CA GLY A 96 -6.06 -6.06 -0.29
C GLY A 96 -5.75 -7.47 -0.82
N LEU A 97 -4.55 -7.95 -0.46
CA LEU A 97 -4.04 -9.27 -0.79
C LEU A 97 -3.84 -10.15 0.45
N GLY A 98 -4.17 -9.65 1.64
CA GLY A 98 -3.88 -10.29 2.92
C GLY A 98 -2.38 -10.57 3.04
N LYS A 99 -2.03 -11.79 3.50
CA LYS A 99 -0.63 -12.21 3.60
C LYS A 99 0.11 -12.28 2.27
N ASN A 100 -0.61 -12.42 1.15
CA ASN A 100 0.02 -12.41 -0.18
C ASN A 100 0.45 -11.00 -0.62
N GLY A 101 0.01 -9.97 0.12
CA GLY A 101 0.41 -8.57 -0.10
C GLY A 101 1.64 -8.14 0.69
N LEU A 102 2.18 -9.02 1.54
CA LEU A 102 3.34 -8.76 2.39
C LEU A 102 4.66 -9.00 1.66
#